data_AF-A0A226CXM3-F1
#
_entry.id   AF-A0A226CXM3-F1
#
_cell.length_a   1.000
_cell.length_b   1.000
_cell.length_c   1.000
_cell.angle_alpha   90.00
_cell.angle_beta   90.00
_cell.angle_gamma   90.00
#
_symmetry.space_group_name_H-M   'P 1'
#
loop_
_entity.id
_entity.type
_entity.pdbx_description
1 polymer ?
#
loop_
_entity_poly.entity_id
_entity_poly.type
_entity_poly.pdbx_seq_one_letter_code
_entity_poly.pdbx_strand_id
1 'polypeptide(L)'
;MTALLWPTNVSSNIPIVTFHSWILLRLPNQLPFSMNQKKFVKNSKNHRHVFLTLAILIHTAVVFNWLLEQWWYPAEHVAPTWNFVFMYYCITLFSGVMVFVIHLTYLKEEVIFLLNSAQKVEQDLNMKGGNLESEVNCPIKYLRTYRTLEILSTMQNSVLRQPFMPTLVGGVTVCQTWTLYIVITGTSLVPVPALLLSLGVATEMFLVIMGPFRMIANPFVKSTELLKSLRRLNNSRWIQRFVRSCQPSKLTLGDGKFFDRATFLLVWRKSIDFLISFLLM
;
A
#
# COMPACT_ATOMS: atom_id res chain seq x y z
N MET A 1 -18.58 -32.83 -44.14
CA MET A 1 -17.90 -31.60 -44.59
C MET A 1 -18.71 -30.43 -44.05
N THR A 2 -18.56 -30.18 -42.76
CA THR A 2 -19.37 -29.24 -41.97
C THR A 2 -18.46 -28.08 -41.61
N ALA A 3 -18.67 -26.95 -42.27
CA ALA A 3 -17.90 -25.74 -42.03
C ALA A 3 -18.19 -25.21 -40.62
N LEU A 4 -17.16 -25.21 -39.77
CA LEU A 4 -17.14 -24.49 -38.50
C LEU A 4 -17.16 -22.99 -38.79
N LEU A 5 -18.35 -22.39 -38.80
CA LEU A 5 -18.53 -20.95 -38.79
C LEU A 5 -18.22 -20.44 -37.38
N TRP A 6 -17.05 -19.81 -37.24
CA TRP A 6 -16.70 -19.05 -36.05
C TRP A 6 -17.58 -17.79 -36.00
N PRO A 7 -18.32 -17.51 -34.91
CA PRO A 7 -19.06 -16.27 -34.82
C PRO A 7 -18.06 -15.10 -34.73
N THR A 8 -18.19 -14.15 -35.65
CA THR A 8 -17.48 -12.87 -35.64
C THR A 8 -18.01 -12.02 -34.49
N ASN A 9 -17.56 -12.37 -33.29
CA ASN A 9 -17.88 -11.64 -32.07
C ASN A 9 -17.14 -10.30 -32.10
N VAL A 10 -17.90 -9.23 -31.87
CA VAL A 10 -17.42 -7.85 -31.73
C VAL A 10 -16.24 -7.85 -30.76
N SER A 11 -15.04 -7.57 -31.26
CA SER A 11 -13.83 -7.60 -30.45
C SER A 11 -13.91 -6.47 -29.42
N SER A 12 -14.24 -6.83 -28.19
CA SER A 12 -14.13 -5.94 -27.04
C SER A 12 -12.69 -5.42 -26.99
N ASN A 13 -12.49 -4.10 -27.02
CA ASN A 13 -11.18 -3.45 -26.89
C ASN A 13 -10.66 -3.44 -25.44
N ILE A 14 -11.45 -3.97 -24.50
CA ILE A 14 -11.10 -4.11 -23.08
C ILE A 14 -9.73 -4.80 -22.88
N PRO A 15 -9.36 -5.91 -23.55
CA PRO A 15 -8.11 -6.62 -23.29
C PRO A 15 -6.87 -5.77 -23.54
N ILE A 16 -6.91 -4.91 -24.57
CA ILE A 16 -5.80 -4.03 -24.97
C ILE A 16 -5.63 -2.89 -23.96
N VAL A 17 -6.73 -2.28 -23.52
CA VAL A 17 -6.72 -1.22 -22.51
C VAL A 17 -6.22 -1.76 -21.16
N THR A 18 -6.65 -2.97 -20.79
CA THR A 18 -6.23 -3.62 -19.54
C THR A 18 -4.76 -4.03 -19.55
N PHE A 19 -4.23 -4.47 -20.70
CA PHE A 19 -2.84 -4.87 -20.85
C PHE A 19 -1.87 -3.68 -20.82
N HIS A 20 -2.26 -2.53 -21.37
CA HIS A 20 -1.45 -1.30 -21.28
C HIS A 20 -1.46 -0.68 -19.88
N SER A 21 -2.60 -0.67 -19.16
CA SER A 21 -2.62 -0.31 -17.74
C SER A 21 -1.68 -1.18 -16.91
N TRP A 22 -1.67 -2.50 -17.17
CA TRP A 22 -0.85 -3.49 -16.45
C TRP A 22 0.66 -3.23 -16.57
N ILE A 23 1.16 -2.86 -17.75
CA ILE A 23 2.59 -2.52 -17.96
C ILE A 23 2.96 -1.23 -17.22
N LEU A 24 2.05 -0.26 -17.14
CA LEU A 24 2.30 1.07 -16.58
C LEU A 24 2.30 1.07 -15.04
N LEU A 25 1.57 0.16 -14.41
CA LEU A 25 1.55 -0.06 -12.96
C LEU A 25 2.83 -0.72 -12.40
N ARG A 26 3.69 -1.32 -13.23
CA ARG A 26 4.88 -2.08 -12.78
C ARG A 26 6.17 -1.27 -12.59
N LEU A 27 6.15 0.06 -12.75
CA LEU A 27 7.37 0.86 -12.74
C LEU A 27 7.93 1.09 -11.31
N PRO A 28 9.19 0.72 -11.01
CA PRO A 28 9.79 0.68 -9.66
C PRO A 28 9.96 2.04 -8.94
N ASN A 29 9.44 3.13 -9.52
CA ASN A 29 9.48 4.49 -8.96
C ASN A 29 8.10 4.97 -8.46
N GLN A 30 7.24 4.05 -8.02
CA GLN A 30 5.91 4.41 -7.51
C GLN A 30 5.93 5.06 -6.12
N LEU A 31 7.06 4.99 -5.41
CA LEU A 31 7.14 5.68 -4.14
C LEU A 31 7.02 7.18 -4.39
N PRO A 32 6.10 7.84 -3.68
CA PRO A 32 5.68 9.15 -4.09
C PRO A 32 6.69 10.23 -3.61
N PHE A 33 7.80 9.76 -3.01
CA PHE A 33 9.00 10.47 -2.63
C PHE A 33 10.23 9.75 -3.17
N SER A 34 11.24 10.52 -3.55
CA SER A 34 12.58 10.01 -3.88
C SER A 34 13.57 10.57 -2.87
N MET A 35 14.60 9.79 -2.55
CA MET A 35 15.68 10.25 -1.69
C MET A 35 16.73 10.92 -2.58
N ASN A 36 16.80 12.25 -2.56
CA ASN A 36 17.82 13.02 -3.26
C ASN A 36 18.74 13.68 -2.24
N GLN A 37 20.05 13.39 -2.31
CA GLN A 37 21.06 14.00 -1.43
C GLN A 37 20.68 13.96 0.06
N LYS A 38 20.20 12.82 0.57
CA LYS A 38 19.78 12.67 1.97
C LYS A 38 18.63 13.62 2.39
N LYS A 39 17.76 14.01 1.47
CA LYS A 39 16.46 14.59 1.77
C LYS A 39 15.39 13.83 1.01
N PHE A 40 14.25 13.58 1.65
CA PHE A 40 13.09 13.04 0.95
C PHE A 40 12.43 14.18 0.19
N VAL A 41 12.64 14.22 -1.12
CA VAL A 41 12.05 15.25 -1.97
C VAL A 41 10.75 14.69 -2.53
N LYS A 42 9.68 15.50 -2.46
CA LYS A 42 8.44 15.22 -3.20
C LYS A 42 8.83 15.11 -4.66
N ASN A 43 8.63 13.95 -5.27
CA ASN A 43 8.91 13.78 -6.68
C ASN A 43 7.90 14.66 -7.45
N SER A 44 8.32 15.86 -7.87
CA SER A 44 7.45 16.89 -8.46
C SER A 44 7.08 16.56 -9.91
N LYS A 45 7.90 15.78 -10.61
CA LYS A 45 7.63 15.28 -11.96
C LYS A 45 6.83 13.99 -11.91
N ASN A 46 5.62 14.07 -11.36
CA ASN A 46 4.79 12.89 -11.18
C ASN A 46 3.56 12.86 -12.08
N HIS A 47 3.76 13.19 -13.36
CA HIS A 47 2.82 12.83 -14.42
C HIS A 47 2.44 11.34 -14.34
N ARG A 48 3.32 10.48 -13.80
CA ARG A 48 3.04 9.07 -13.54
C ARG A 48 1.94 8.82 -12.51
N HIS A 49 1.86 9.58 -11.41
CA HIS A 49 0.73 9.43 -10.47
C HIS A 49 -0.58 9.90 -11.10
N VAL A 50 -0.55 11.03 -11.80
CA VAL A 50 -1.74 11.52 -12.53
C VAL A 50 -2.19 10.48 -13.55
N PHE A 51 -1.23 9.89 -14.27
CA PHE A 51 -1.48 8.83 -15.23
C PHE A 51 -2.02 7.55 -14.56
N LEU A 52 -1.47 7.14 -13.41
CA LEU A 52 -1.95 5.96 -12.67
C LEU A 52 -3.40 6.16 -12.20
N THR A 53 -3.67 7.31 -11.59
CA THR A 53 -5.03 7.69 -11.15
C THR A 53 -5.98 7.77 -12.34
N LEU A 54 -5.52 8.30 -13.48
CA LEU A 54 -6.32 8.36 -14.70
C LEU A 54 -6.60 6.95 -15.26
N ALA A 55 -5.60 6.08 -15.32
CA ALA A 55 -5.74 4.70 -15.79
C ALA A 55 -6.74 3.91 -14.93
N ILE A 56 -6.65 4.09 -13.63
CA ILE A 56 -7.60 3.57 -12.65
C ILE A 56 -9.01 4.14 -12.89
N LEU A 57 -9.17 5.45 -13.04
CA LEU A 57 -10.48 6.08 -13.31
C LEU A 57 -11.09 5.60 -14.63
N ILE A 58 -10.27 5.45 -15.67
CA ILE A 58 -10.69 4.88 -16.96
C ILE A 58 -11.15 3.43 -16.75
N HIS A 59 -10.40 2.63 -16.00
CA HIS A 59 -10.81 1.26 -15.66
C HIS A 59 -12.16 1.23 -14.94
N THR A 60 -12.36 2.08 -13.93
CA THR A 60 -13.64 2.20 -13.23
C THR A 60 -14.75 2.57 -14.20
N ALA A 61 -14.51 3.55 -15.08
CA ALA A 61 -15.50 4.01 -16.05
C ALA A 61 -15.86 2.92 -17.05
N VAL A 62 -14.89 2.14 -17.55
CA VAL A 62 -15.14 1.00 -18.44
C VAL A 62 -15.96 -0.08 -17.75
N VAL A 63 -15.61 -0.43 -16.50
CA VAL A 63 -16.35 -1.42 -15.71
C VAL A 63 -17.76 -0.94 -15.42
N PHE A 64 -17.92 0.34 -15.07
CA PHE A 64 -19.22 0.94 -14.79
C PHE A 64 -20.10 1.04 -16.05
N ASN A 65 -19.52 1.44 -17.19
CA ASN A 65 -20.23 1.47 -18.47
C ASN A 65 -20.72 0.07 -18.87
N TRP A 66 -19.86 -0.93 -18.75
CA TRP A 66 -20.25 -2.32 -18.99
C TRP A 66 -21.40 -2.76 -18.08
N LEU A 67 -21.35 -2.40 -16.79
CA LEU A 67 -22.41 -2.73 -15.84
C LEU A 67 -23.74 -2.04 -16.18
N LEU A 68 -23.68 -0.76 -16.58
CA LEU A 68 -24.84 -0.03 -17.07
C LEU A 68 -25.42 -0.67 -18.32
N GLU A 69 -24.59 -1.07 -19.28
CA GLU A 69 -25.05 -1.77 -20.50
C GLU A 69 -25.78 -3.07 -20.16
N GLN A 70 -25.24 -3.89 -19.25
CA GLN A 70 -25.90 -5.13 -18.82
C GLN A 70 -27.19 -4.89 -18.03
N TRP A 71 -27.28 -3.78 -17.28
CA TRP A 71 -28.44 -3.46 -16.44
C TRP A 71 -29.58 -2.84 -17.24
N TRP A 72 -29.26 -1.91 -18.14
CA TRP A 72 -30.25 -1.15 -18.92
C TRP A 72 -30.70 -1.88 -20.18
N TYR A 73 -29.83 -2.67 -20.79
CA TYR A 73 -30.12 -3.43 -22.00
C TYR A 73 -29.86 -4.91 -21.76
N PRO A 74 -30.72 -5.58 -20.96
CA PRO A 74 -30.61 -7.02 -20.80
C PRO A 74 -30.75 -7.65 -22.18
N ALA A 75 -29.68 -8.30 -22.65
CA ALA A 75 -29.74 -9.08 -23.87
C ALA A 75 -30.87 -10.13 -23.73
N GLU A 76 -31.53 -10.48 -24.84
CA GLU A 76 -32.59 -11.51 -24.84
C GLU A 76 -32.13 -12.85 -24.25
N HIS A 77 -30.81 -13.06 -24.15
CA HIS A 77 -30.21 -14.12 -23.36
C HIS A 77 -29.68 -13.59 -22.04
N VAL A 78 -30.31 -14.04 -20.94
CA VAL A 78 -29.92 -13.73 -19.57
C VAL A 78 -28.44 -14.05 -19.39
N ALA A 79 -27.62 -13.02 -19.15
CA ALA A 79 -26.22 -13.22 -18.84
C ALA A 79 -26.13 -14.15 -17.61
N PRO A 80 -25.21 -15.13 -17.61
CA PRO A 80 -25.04 -16.04 -16.48
C PRO A 80 -24.88 -15.27 -15.17
N THR A 81 -25.61 -15.68 -14.11
CA THR A 81 -25.61 -15.01 -12.80
C THR A 81 -24.20 -14.78 -12.23
N TRP A 82 -23.25 -15.66 -12.55
CA TRP A 82 -21.86 -15.55 -12.11
C TRP A 82 -21.16 -14.29 -12.64
N ASN A 83 -21.56 -13.75 -13.81
CA ASN A 83 -20.99 -12.52 -14.37
C ASN A 83 -21.30 -11.31 -13.47
N PHE A 84 -22.53 -11.20 -12.98
CA PHE A 84 -22.96 -10.12 -12.10
C PHE A 84 -22.27 -10.21 -10.74
N VAL A 85 -22.20 -11.42 -10.17
CA VAL A 85 -21.51 -11.67 -8.91
C VAL A 85 -20.03 -11.29 -9.03
N PHE A 86 -19.35 -11.78 -10.05
CA PHE A 86 -17.95 -11.46 -10.29
C PHE A 86 -17.73 -9.96 -10.45
N MET A 87 -18.59 -9.27 -11.20
CA MET A 87 -18.42 -7.83 -11.42
C MET A 87 -18.67 -7.00 -10.16
N TYR A 88 -19.66 -7.38 -9.35
CA TYR A 88 -19.90 -6.73 -8.06
C TYR A 88 -18.70 -6.88 -7.12
N TYR A 89 -18.08 -8.06 -7.09
CA TYR A 89 -16.83 -8.27 -6.36
C TYR A 89 -15.71 -7.39 -6.90
N CYS A 90 -15.49 -7.36 -8.22
CA CYS A 90 -14.46 -6.52 -8.83
C CYS A 90 -14.65 -5.03 -8.47
N ILE A 91 -15.88 -4.50 -8.55
CA ILE A 91 -16.17 -3.10 -8.21
C ILE A 91 -15.94 -2.82 -6.73
N THR A 92 -16.45 -3.68 -5.85
CA THR A 92 -16.29 -3.52 -4.40
C THR A 92 -14.81 -3.50 -4.04
N LEU A 93 -14.05 -4.43 -4.61
CA LEU A 93 -12.63 -4.56 -4.36
C LEU A 93 -11.86 -3.35 -4.89
N PHE A 94 -12.16 -2.93 -6.13
CA PHE A 94 -11.56 -1.75 -6.74
C PHE A 94 -11.87 -0.48 -5.94
N SER A 95 -13.11 -0.32 -5.47
CA SER A 95 -13.50 0.81 -4.62
C SER A 95 -12.73 0.81 -3.29
N GLY A 96 -12.52 -0.35 -2.67
CA GLY A 96 -11.73 -0.49 -1.45
C GLY A 96 -10.25 -0.13 -1.66
N VAL A 97 -9.66 -0.60 -2.76
CA VAL A 97 -8.29 -0.22 -3.17
C VAL A 97 -8.20 1.27 -3.40
N MET A 98 -9.20 1.87 -4.03
CA MET A 98 -9.21 3.31 -4.30
C MET A 98 -9.28 4.15 -3.05
N VAL A 99 -10.17 3.82 -2.13
CA VAL A 99 -10.24 4.49 -0.82
C VAL A 99 -8.90 4.34 -0.09
N PHE A 100 -8.29 3.15 -0.14
CA PHE A 100 -7.00 2.91 0.47
C PHE A 100 -5.86 3.73 -0.15
N VAL A 101 -5.75 3.76 -1.49
CA VAL A 101 -4.74 4.54 -2.21
C VAL A 101 -4.92 6.03 -1.95
N ILE A 102 -6.16 6.53 -1.96
CA ILE A 102 -6.48 7.92 -1.62
C ILE A 102 -6.01 8.22 -0.20
N HIS A 103 -6.36 7.36 0.76
CA HIS A 103 -5.95 7.53 2.17
C HIS A 103 -4.43 7.55 2.33
N LEU A 104 -3.72 6.61 1.70
CA LEU A 104 -2.25 6.60 1.68
C LEU A 104 -1.67 7.85 1.01
N THR A 105 -2.31 8.37 -0.03
CA THR A 105 -1.88 9.57 -0.74
C THR A 105 -2.05 10.82 0.11
N TYR A 106 -3.13 10.90 0.90
CA TYR A 106 -3.29 11.96 1.90
C TYR A 106 -2.24 11.88 3.01
N LEU A 107 -2.01 10.68 3.55
CA LEU A 107 -1.00 10.45 4.60
C LEU A 107 0.44 10.68 4.11
N LYS A 108 0.68 10.64 2.80
CA LYS A 108 2.00 10.82 2.21
C LYS A 108 2.66 12.13 2.65
N GLU A 109 1.94 13.25 2.61
CA GLU A 109 2.54 14.56 2.88
C GLU A 109 3.01 14.64 4.33
N GLU A 110 2.20 14.11 5.25
CA GLU A 110 2.55 13.96 6.66
C GLU A 110 3.79 13.06 6.80
N VAL A 111 3.78 11.86 6.20
CA VAL A 111 4.92 10.92 6.26
C VAL A 111 6.21 11.57 5.73
N ILE A 112 6.17 12.29 4.61
CA ILE A 112 7.34 12.98 4.06
C ILE A 112 7.82 14.08 5.00
N PHE A 113 6.90 14.88 5.54
CA PHE A 113 7.23 15.93 6.51
C PHE A 113 7.92 15.34 7.74
N LEU A 114 7.43 14.19 8.24
CA LEU A 114 8.02 13.49 9.37
C LEU A 114 9.41 12.93 9.07
N LEU A 115 9.56 12.21 7.94
CA LEU A 115 10.85 11.65 7.55
C LEU A 115 11.90 12.73 7.34
N ASN A 116 11.55 13.85 6.69
CA ASN A 116 12.45 14.97 6.51
C ASN A 116 12.83 15.64 7.84
N SER A 117 11.88 15.79 8.75
CA SER A 117 12.13 16.35 10.07
C SER A 117 13.08 15.46 10.88
N ALA A 118 12.84 14.14 10.87
CA ALA A 118 13.71 13.16 11.52
C ALA A 118 15.12 13.13 10.93
N GLN A 119 15.23 13.15 9.60
CA GLN A 119 16.51 13.12 8.91
C GLN A 119 17.32 14.41 9.12
N LYS A 120 16.65 15.56 9.16
CA LYS A 120 17.29 16.85 9.50
C LYS A 120 17.86 16.83 10.91
N VAL A 121 17.10 16.28 11.87
CA VAL A 121 17.57 16.06 13.24
C VAL A 121 18.86 15.23 13.27
N GLU A 122 18.89 14.12 12.54
CA GLU A 122 20.05 13.23 12.48
C GLU A 122 21.28 13.90 11.84
N GLN A 123 21.09 14.64 10.74
CA GLN A 123 22.17 15.36 10.06
C GLN A 123 22.80 16.43 10.95
N ASP A 124 21.96 17.26 11.58
CA ASP A 124 22.46 18.32 12.43
C ASP A 124 23.19 17.75 13.67
N LEU A 125 22.74 16.60 14.21
CA LEU A 125 23.44 15.88 15.27
C LEU A 125 24.82 15.37 14.83
N ASN A 126 24.91 14.78 13.63
CA ASN A 126 26.17 14.28 13.09
C ASN A 126 27.17 15.41 12.79
N MET A 127 26.71 16.57 12.34
CA MET A 127 27.59 17.73 12.08
C MET A 127 28.14 18.33 13.39
N LYS A 128 27.32 18.40 14.45
CA LYS A 128 27.74 18.99 15.73
C LYS A 128 28.52 18.05 16.64
N GLY A 129 28.47 16.74 16.40
CA GLY A 129 29.21 15.72 17.16
C GLY A 129 30.72 15.94 17.27
N GLY A 130 31.33 16.76 16.40
CA GLY A 130 32.76 17.11 16.46
C GLY A 130 33.13 18.31 17.36
N ASN A 131 32.20 19.22 17.67
CA ASN A 131 32.46 20.50 18.35
C ASN A 131 31.50 20.74 19.54
N LEU A 132 31.18 19.70 20.30
CA LEU A 132 30.01 19.64 21.19
C LEU A 132 30.16 20.41 22.53
N GLU A 133 31.22 21.19 22.73
CA GLU A 133 31.46 21.86 24.02
C GLU A 133 30.73 23.21 24.20
N SER A 134 30.20 23.85 23.15
CA SER A 134 29.80 25.28 23.26
C SER A 134 28.29 25.60 23.13
N GLU A 135 27.41 24.67 22.74
CA GLU A 135 25.99 25.05 22.47
C GLU A 135 24.94 24.16 23.17
N VAL A 136 24.57 24.55 24.39
CA VAL A 136 23.52 23.94 25.23
C VAL A 136 22.13 23.98 24.56
N ASN A 137 21.89 24.85 23.58
CA ASN A 137 20.59 25.01 22.91
C ASN A 137 20.27 23.91 21.87
N CYS A 138 21.24 23.12 21.43
CA CYS A 138 21.02 22.18 20.32
C CYS A 138 20.19 20.92 20.67
N PRO A 139 20.41 20.24 21.81
CA PRO A 139 19.68 19.01 22.17
C PRO A 139 18.17 19.22 22.30
N ILE A 140 17.74 20.36 22.84
CA ILE A 140 16.33 20.65 23.14
C ILE A 140 15.48 20.66 21.86
N LYS A 141 16.02 21.18 20.76
CA LYS A 141 15.31 21.23 19.46
C LYS A 141 15.02 19.83 18.92
N TYR A 142 15.99 18.92 18.99
CA TYR A 142 15.82 17.54 18.52
C TYR A 142 14.83 16.76 19.38
N LEU A 143 14.90 16.95 20.69
CA LEU A 143 13.97 16.33 21.63
C LEU A 143 12.53 16.80 21.37
N ARG A 144 12.33 18.08 21.06
CA ARG A 144 11.03 18.62 20.65
C ARG A 144 10.54 17.99 19.35
N THR A 145 11.37 17.92 18.31
CA THR A 145 10.98 17.27 17.04
C THR A 145 10.64 15.81 17.25
N TYR A 146 11.44 15.06 18.01
CA TYR A 146 11.16 13.66 18.32
C TYR A 146 9.82 13.51 19.03
N ARG A 147 9.51 14.39 20.00
CA ARG A 147 8.23 14.38 20.70
C ARG A 147 7.05 14.61 19.76
N THR A 148 7.19 15.49 18.76
CA THR A 148 6.18 15.68 17.72
C THR A 148 5.99 14.42 16.89
N LEU A 149 7.07 13.72 16.51
CA LEU A 149 6.99 12.44 15.80
C LEU A 149 6.26 11.37 16.62
N GLU A 150 6.56 11.29 17.92
CA GLU A 150 5.93 10.35 18.86
C GLU A 150 4.42 10.61 18.99
N ILE A 151 4.02 11.88 19.15
CA ILE A 151 2.60 12.28 19.23
C ILE A 151 1.89 11.89 17.93
N LEU A 152 2.48 12.19 16.77
CA LEU A 152 1.85 11.86 15.50
C LEU A 152 1.78 10.36 15.23
N SER A 153 2.82 9.60 15.59
CA SER A 153 2.76 8.13 15.52
C SER A 153 1.66 7.57 16.43
N THR A 154 1.44 8.17 17.60
CA THR A 154 0.37 7.78 18.52
C THR A 154 -1.00 8.09 17.93
N MET A 155 -1.17 9.26 17.32
CA MET A 155 -2.41 9.62 16.60
C MET A 155 -2.67 8.68 15.42
N GLN A 156 -1.65 8.39 14.61
CA GLN A 156 -1.78 7.48 13.48
C GLN A 156 -2.14 6.05 13.95
N ASN A 157 -1.55 5.56 15.04
CA ASN A 157 -1.96 4.29 15.65
C ASN A 157 -3.38 4.31 16.17
N SER A 158 -3.85 5.44 16.70
CA SER A 158 -5.23 5.60 17.16
C SER A 158 -6.20 5.48 15.99
N VAL A 159 -5.88 6.11 14.85
CA VAL A 159 -6.69 6.05 13.61
C VAL A 159 -6.64 4.66 12.98
N LEU A 160 -5.47 4.03 12.94
CA LEU A 160 -5.28 2.69 12.37
C LEU A 160 -5.64 1.56 13.34
N ARG A 161 -6.15 1.88 14.54
CA ARG A 161 -6.60 0.86 15.49
C ARG A 161 -7.79 0.09 14.90
N GLN A 162 -8.17 -1.00 15.57
CA GLN A 162 -9.38 -1.74 15.24
C GLN A 162 -10.57 -0.80 14.97
N PRO A 163 -11.32 -1.05 13.87
CA PRO A 163 -11.22 -2.20 12.97
C PRO A 163 -10.27 -2.01 11.78
N PHE A 164 -9.69 -0.82 11.57
CA PHE A 164 -9.08 -0.45 10.30
C PHE A 164 -7.91 -1.33 9.88
N MET A 165 -6.88 -1.49 10.71
CA MET A 165 -5.69 -2.26 10.31
C MET A 165 -6.00 -3.76 10.09
N PRO A 166 -6.76 -4.46 10.96
CA PRO A 166 -7.16 -5.84 10.67
C PRO A 166 -8.03 -5.98 9.41
N THR A 167 -8.97 -5.06 9.18
CA THR A 167 -9.82 -5.07 7.97
C THR A 167 -8.97 -4.88 6.72
N LEU A 168 -7.97 -3.99 6.76
CA LEU A 168 -7.05 -3.75 5.66
C LEU A 168 -6.21 -5.00 5.38
N VAL A 169 -5.55 -5.55 6.40
CA VAL A 169 -4.70 -6.74 6.25
C VAL A 169 -5.53 -7.94 5.78
N GLY A 170 -6.67 -8.19 6.40
CA GLY A 170 -7.59 -9.28 6.02
C GLY A 170 -8.15 -9.10 4.62
N GLY A 171 -8.58 -7.88 4.26
CA GLY A 171 -9.12 -7.57 2.94
C GLY A 171 -8.10 -7.79 1.82
N VAL A 172 -6.87 -7.32 1.99
CA VAL A 172 -5.78 -7.56 1.03
C VAL A 172 -5.45 -9.05 0.93
N THR A 173 -5.44 -9.78 2.05
CA THR A 173 -5.20 -11.23 2.08
C THR A 173 -6.27 -12.00 1.30
N VAL A 174 -7.55 -11.74 1.59
CA VAL A 174 -8.68 -12.39 0.91
C VAL A 174 -8.71 -12.04 -0.57
N CYS A 175 -8.50 -10.77 -0.92
CA CYS A 175 -8.43 -10.35 -2.32
C CYS A 175 -7.31 -11.06 -3.08
N GLN A 176 -6.10 -11.07 -2.53
CA GLN A 176 -4.95 -11.74 -3.15
C GLN A 176 -5.25 -13.22 -3.39
N THR A 177 -5.81 -13.87 -2.38
CA THR A 177 -6.15 -15.30 -2.43
C THR A 177 -7.18 -15.56 -3.52
N TRP A 178 -8.26 -14.79 -3.54
CA TRP A 178 -9.35 -14.94 -4.49
C TRP A 178 -8.91 -14.70 -5.94
N THR A 179 -8.13 -13.64 -6.17
CA THR A 179 -7.64 -13.32 -7.51
C THR A 179 -6.66 -14.37 -8.03
N LEU A 180 -5.77 -14.91 -7.18
CA LEU A 180 -4.91 -16.03 -7.55
C LEU A 180 -5.72 -17.31 -7.82
N TYR A 181 -6.74 -17.59 -7.01
CA TYR A 181 -7.62 -18.74 -7.22
C TYR A 181 -8.26 -18.69 -8.60
N ILE A 182 -8.86 -17.54 -8.97
CA ILE A 182 -9.47 -17.34 -10.29
C ILE A 182 -8.44 -17.51 -11.42
N VAL A 183 -7.23 -16.99 -11.25
CA VAL A 183 -6.17 -17.14 -12.26
C VAL A 183 -5.78 -18.60 -12.46
N ILE A 184 -5.73 -19.41 -11.41
CA ILE A 184 -5.34 -20.82 -11.47
C ILE A 184 -6.47 -21.68 -12.03
N THR A 185 -7.68 -21.58 -11.46
CA THR A 185 -8.81 -22.46 -11.80
C THR A 185 -9.57 -21.99 -13.02
N GLY A 186 -9.53 -20.69 -13.34
CA GLY A 186 -10.30 -20.09 -14.41
C GLY A 186 -9.72 -20.25 -15.81
N THR A 187 -8.54 -20.88 -15.99
CA THR A 187 -7.85 -20.94 -17.29
C THR A 187 -8.67 -21.55 -18.42
N SER A 188 -9.59 -22.47 -18.11
CA SER A 188 -10.50 -23.10 -19.08
C SER A 188 -11.92 -22.53 -19.09
N LEU A 189 -12.31 -21.76 -18.07
CA LEU A 189 -13.70 -21.34 -17.85
C LEU A 189 -13.92 -19.84 -18.06
N VAL A 190 -12.89 -19.04 -17.81
CA VAL A 190 -12.97 -17.58 -17.80
C VAL A 190 -12.34 -17.04 -19.09
N PRO A 191 -12.99 -16.07 -19.76
CA PRO A 191 -12.39 -15.42 -20.93
C PRO A 191 -10.99 -14.88 -20.62
N VAL A 192 -10.05 -15.05 -21.56
CA VAL A 192 -8.66 -14.57 -21.45
C VAL A 192 -8.55 -13.13 -20.90
N PRO A 193 -9.39 -12.16 -21.32
CA PRO A 193 -9.31 -10.80 -20.78
C PRO A 193 -9.56 -10.71 -19.27
N ALA A 194 -10.50 -11.50 -18.75
CA ALA A 194 -10.81 -11.52 -17.32
C ALA A 194 -9.71 -12.22 -16.50
N LEU A 195 -9.02 -13.21 -17.07
CA LEU A 195 -7.82 -13.81 -16.46
C LEU A 195 -6.67 -12.80 -16.37
N LEU A 196 -6.42 -12.03 -17.44
CA LEU A 196 -5.39 -10.98 -17.45
C LEU A 196 -5.69 -9.89 -16.42
N LEU A 197 -6.96 -9.47 -16.32
CA LEU A 197 -7.42 -8.54 -15.28
C LEU A 197 -7.16 -9.10 -13.87
N SER A 198 -7.55 -10.34 -13.62
CA SER A 198 -7.38 -11.00 -12.32
C SER A 198 -5.90 -11.13 -11.95
N LEU A 199 -5.04 -11.44 -12.92
CA LEU A 199 -3.58 -11.47 -12.75
C LEU A 199 -3.00 -10.08 -12.44
N GLY A 200 -3.55 -9.03 -13.05
CA GLY A 200 -3.20 -7.65 -12.73
C GLY A 200 -3.50 -7.31 -11.28
N VAL A 201 -4.73 -7.55 -10.83
CA VAL A 201 -5.13 -7.31 -9.42
C VAL A 201 -4.30 -8.16 -8.46
N ALA A 202 -4.06 -9.43 -8.77
CA ALA A 202 -3.19 -10.31 -7.97
C ALA A 202 -1.77 -9.76 -7.85
N THR A 203 -1.25 -9.13 -8.90
CA THR A 203 0.08 -8.50 -8.88
C THR A 203 0.08 -7.22 -8.03
N GLU A 204 -0.95 -6.38 -8.16
CA GLU A 204 -1.08 -5.15 -7.37
C GLU A 204 -1.18 -5.45 -5.87
N MET A 205 -2.00 -6.42 -5.49
CA MET A 205 -2.13 -6.84 -4.09
C MET A 205 -0.81 -7.37 -3.54
N PHE A 206 -0.06 -8.13 -4.35
CA PHE A 206 1.27 -8.59 -3.97
C PHE A 206 2.22 -7.40 -3.72
N LEU A 207 2.19 -6.38 -4.58
CA LEU A 207 2.98 -5.16 -4.38
C LEU A 207 2.54 -4.36 -3.16
N VAL A 208 1.24 -4.30 -2.85
CA VAL A 208 0.71 -3.68 -1.63
C VAL A 208 1.20 -4.42 -0.37
N ILE A 209 1.21 -5.75 -0.40
CA ILE A 209 1.76 -6.56 0.70
C ILE A 209 3.27 -6.34 0.83
N MET A 210 4.03 -6.34 -0.26
CA MET A 210 5.49 -6.30 -0.19
C MET A 210 6.07 -4.89 0.01
N GLY A 211 5.38 -3.85 -0.46
CA GLY A 211 5.84 -2.46 -0.45
C GLY A 211 5.40 -1.71 0.81
N PRO A 212 4.16 -1.18 0.85
CA PRO A 212 3.62 -0.45 2.00
C PRO A 212 3.87 -1.10 3.36
N PHE A 213 3.57 -2.39 3.52
CA PHE A 213 3.76 -3.06 4.82
C PHE A 213 5.24 -3.16 5.22
N ARG A 214 6.14 -3.38 4.27
CA ARG A 214 7.59 -3.35 4.54
C ARG A 214 8.05 -1.96 4.94
N MET A 215 7.51 -0.92 4.32
CA MET A 215 7.85 0.47 4.63
C MET A 215 7.36 0.87 6.02
N ILE A 216 6.16 0.43 6.40
CA ILE A 216 5.54 0.69 7.70
C ILE A 216 6.36 0.12 8.86
N ALA A 217 7.11 -0.98 8.65
CA ALA A 217 8.00 -1.54 9.65
C ALA A 217 9.28 -0.71 9.89
N ASN A 218 9.66 0.16 8.95
CA ASN A 218 10.95 0.87 8.97
C ASN A 218 11.06 2.02 10.00
N PRO A 219 10.02 2.87 10.20
CA PRO A 219 10.02 3.90 11.24
C PRO A 219 10.35 3.37 12.64
N PHE A 220 9.90 2.16 12.98
CA PHE A 220 10.21 1.56 14.27
C PHE A 220 11.71 1.33 14.44
N VAL A 221 12.33 0.62 13.49
CA VAL A 221 13.77 0.32 13.54
C VAL A 221 14.58 1.62 13.67
N LYS A 222 14.24 2.61 12.84
CA LYS A 222 14.92 3.92 12.85
C LYS A 222 14.70 4.69 14.16
N SER A 223 13.49 4.68 14.71
CA SER A 223 13.20 5.35 15.98
C SER A 223 13.97 4.73 17.16
N THR A 224 14.14 3.40 17.19
CA THR A 224 14.91 2.71 18.24
C THR A 224 16.41 3.00 18.14
N GLU A 225 16.94 3.04 16.92
CA GLU A 225 18.33 3.40 16.65
C GLU A 225 18.61 4.85 17.09
N LEU A 226 17.72 5.78 16.74
CA LEU A 226 17.83 7.18 17.15
C LEU A 226 17.74 7.35 18.66
N LEU A 227 16.79 6.69 19.35
CA LEU A 227 16.72 6.73 20.82
C LEU A 227 17.98 6.17 21.47
N LYS A 228 18.57 5.11 20.90
CA LYS A 228 19.83 4.53 21.38
C LYS A 228 21.00 5.50 21.19
N SER A 229 21.06 6.19 20.07
CA SER A 229 22.06 7.24 19.80
C SER A 229 21.90 8.43 20.73
N LEU A 230 20.68 8.95 20.94
CA LEU A 230 20.40 10.02 21.89
C LEU A 230 20.78 9.64 23.32
N ARG A 231 20.56 8.37 23.71
CA ARG A 231 20.98 7.86 25.02
C ARG A 231 22.50 7.83 25.19
N ARG A 232 23.26 7.60 24.12
CA ARG A 232 24.74 7.57 24.14
C ARG A 232 25.37 8.96 24.11
N LEU A 233 24.74 9.90 23.41
CA LEU A 233 25.29 11.24 23.17
C LEU A 233 25.30 12.14 24.41
N ASN A 234 24.60 11.80 25.49
CA ASN A 234 24.49 12.74 26.59
C ASN A 234 24.50 12.11 28.00
N ASN A 235 25.43 12.56 28.82
CA ASN A 235 25.51 12.24 30.25
C ASN A 235 24.56 13.09 31.11
N SER A 236 23.83 14.05 30.53
CA SER A 236 22.83 14.81 31.25
C SER A 236 21.71 13.90 31.78
N ARG A 237 21.53 13.91 33.11
CA ARG A 237 20.43 13.20 33.78
C ARG A 237 19.05 13.61 33.23
N TRP A 238 18.89 14.87 32.84
CA TRP A 238 17.62 15.37 32.28
C TRP A 238 17.33 14.75 30.92
N ILE A 239 18.33 14.68 30.03
CA ILE A 239 18.17 14.07 28.70
C ILE A 239 17.91 12.58 28.81
N GLN A 240 18.61 11.88 29.72
CA GLN A 240 18.32 10.47 29.98
C GLN A 240 16.89 10.25 30.45
N ARG A 241 16.37 11.11 31.34
CA ARG A 241 14.95 11.05 31.78
C ARG A 241 14.01 11.29 30.61
N PHE A 242 14.29 12.28 29.77
CA PHE A 242 13.48 12.56 28.58
C PHE A 242 13.47 11.39 27.60
N VAL A 243 14.63 10.88 27.21
CA VAL A 243 14.76 9.74 26.29
C VAL A 243 14.10 8.48 26.86
N ARG A 244 14.09 8.32 28.18
CA ARG A 244 13.37 7.22 28.86
C ARG A 244 11.85 7.39 28.82
N SER A 245 11.36 8.64 28.78
CA SER A 245 9.93 8.94 28.65
C SER A 245 9.39 8.73 27.23
N CYS A 246 10.27 8.81 26.23
CA CYS A 246 9.93 8.62 24.83
C CYS A 246 9.74 7.13 24.48
N GLN A 247 8.59 6.81 23.92
CA GLN A 247 8.33 5.48 23.37
C GLN A 247 8.82 5.38 21.91
N PRO A 248 9.35 4.23 21.48
CA PRO A 248 9.67 4.03 20.08
C PRO A 248 8.39 4.09 19.24
N SER A 249 8.50 4.67 18.04
CA SER A 249 7.42 4.78 17.06
C SER A 249 7.07 3.38 16.52
N LYS A 250 6.13 2.69 17.18
CA LYS A 250 5.68 1.35 16.82
C LYS A 250 4.34 1.47 16.10
N LEU A 251 4.23 0.98 14.87
CA LEU A 251 2.91 0.81 14.27
C LEU A 251 2.29 -0.51 14.75
N THR A 252 1.06 -0.47 15.23
CA THR A 252 0.37 -1.66 15.78
C THR A 252 -0.63 -2.23 14.79
N LEU A 253 -0.84 -3.55 14.81
CA LEU A 253 -1.86 -4.26 14.01
C LEU A 253 -3.30 -4.02 14.51
N GLY A 254 -3.51 -3.10 15.44
CA GLY A 254 -4.79 -2.83 16.09
C GLY A 254 -5.09 -3.74 17.29
N ASP A 255 -4.48 -4.93 17.37
CA ASP A 255 -4.55 -5.86 18.52
C ASP A 255 -3.46 -5.61 19.58
N GLY A 256 -2.70 -4.52 19.42
CA GLY A 256 -1.55 -4.18 20.25
C GLY A 256 -0.26 -4.92 19.87
N LYS A 257 -0.30 -5.86 18.92
CA LYS A 257 0.94 -6.47 18.39
C LYS A 257 1.63 -5.52 17.44
N PHE A 258 2.96 -5.57 17.49
CA PHE A 258 3.82 -4.72 16.67
C PHE A 258 3.88 -5.26 15.23
N PHE A 259 3.78 -4.36 14.26
CA PHE A 259 3.98 -4.67 12.85
C PHE A 259 5.48 -4.74 12.55
N ASP A 260 6.03 -5.96 12.61
CA ASP A 260 7.46 -6.18 12.38
C ASP A 260 7.81 -6.37 10.89
N ARG A 261 9.11 -6.45 10.60
CA ARG A 261 9.58 -6.68 9.23
C ARG A 261 9.17 -8.05 8.70
N ALA A 262 8.85 -9.04 9.53
CA ALA A 262 8.38 -10.35 9.08
C ALA A 262 6.86 -10.38 8.83
N THR A 263 6.11 -9.43 9.36
CA THR A 263 4.64 -9.42 9.32
C THR A 263 4.11 -9.44 7.89
N PHE A 264 4.73 -8.72 6.95
CA PHE A 264 4.31 -8.78 5.55
C PHE A 264 4.49 -10.17 4.92
N LEU A 265 5.54 -10.91 5.31
CA LEU A 265 5.76 -12.29 4.88
C LEU A 265 4.73 -13.23 5.50
N LEU A 266 4.33 -12.98 6.75
CA LEU A 266 3.26 -13.74 7.39
C LEU A 266 1.92 -13.52 6.69
N VAL A 267 1.60 -12.27 6.33
CA VAL A 267 0.39 -11.95 5.55
C VAL A 267 0.42 -12.65 4.19
N TRP A 268 1.54 -12.54 3.46
CA TRP A 268 1.70 -13.24 2.18
C TRP A 268 1.55 -14.76 2.31
N ARG A 269 2.22 -15.36 3.30
CA ARG A 269 2.10 -16.79 3.59
C ARG A 269 0.66 -17.18 3.86
N LYS A 270 -0.08 -16.39 4.65
CA LYS A 270 -1.49 -16.64 4.92
C LYS A 270 -2.36 -16.59 3.66
N SER A 271 -2.08 -15.69 2.72
CA SER A 271 -2.76 -15.70 1.42
C SER A 271 -2.51 -17.00 0.65
N ILE A 272 -1.28 -17.51 0.67
CA ILE A 272 -0.94 -18.79 0.02
C ILE A 272 -1.58 -19.98 0.74
N ASP A 273 -1.58 -20.01 2.07
CA ASP A 273 -2.23 -21.06 2.85
C ASP A 273 -3.74 -21.13 2.55
N PHE A 274 -4.41 -19.99 2.44
CA PHE A 274 -5.82 -19.94 2.03
C PHE A 274 -6.01 -20.36 0.57
N LEU A 275 -5.10 -19.98 -0.33
CA LEU A 275 -5.17 -20.38 -1.73
C LEU A 275 -5.10 -21.90 -1.86
N ILE A 276 -4.15 -22.54 -1.16
CA ILE A 276 -4.01 -24.00 -1.13
C ILE A 276 -5.30 -24.62 -0.57
N SER A 277 -5.85 -24.06 0.50
CA SER A 277 -7.10 -24.55 1.10
C SER A 277 -8.26 -24.50 0.10
N PHE A 278 -8.39 -23.42 -0.68
CA PHE A 278 -9.41 -23.31 -1.72
C PHE A 278 -9.18 -24.26 -2.91
N LEU A 279 -7.93 -24.59 -3.24
CA LEU A 279 -7.62 -25.52 -4.32
C LEU A 279 -7.84 -26.99 -3.94
N LEU A 280 -7.86 -27.30 -2.64
CA LEU A 280 -8.10 -28.64 -2.11
C LEU A 280 -9.57 -28.93 -1.81
N MET A 281 -10.42 -27.90 -1.78
CA MET A 281 -11.88 -28.01 -1.63
C MET A 281 -12.56 -28.18 -2.98
#